data_AF-A0A920KS90-F1
#
_entry.id   AF-A0A920KS90-F1
#
_cell.length_a   1.000
_cell.length_b   1.000
_cell.length_c   1.000
_cell.angle_alpha   90.00
_cell.angle_beta   90.00
_cell.angle_gamma   90.00
#
_symmetry.space_group_name_H-M   'P 1'
#
loop_
_entity.id
_entity.type
_entity.pdbx_description
1 polymer ?
#
loop_
_entity_poly.entity_id
_entity_poly.type
_entity_poly.pdbx_seq_one_letter_code
_entity_poly.pdbx_strand_id
1 'polypeptide(L)'
;MVHLHTLLQNQIAAPGPEMVTFEYEITDPDPSTSCSTTATVTIRVNSINDCPVAVDDTIFVDALTNDLIIKDLIANDYDKDNPLDSSSIFILDPPLYGDLTVNNDGR
;
A
#
# COMPACT_ATOMS: atom_id res chain seq x y z
N MET A 1 28.71 5.88 -16.21
CA MET A 1 27.51 5.00 -16.26
C MET A 1 26.90 4.98 -14.88
N VAL A 2 25.69 5.51 -14.71
CA VAL A 2 24.98 5.48 -13.42
C VAL A 2 24.29 4.13 -13.30
N HIS A 3 24.65 3.34 -12.28
CA HIS A 3 23.94 2.12 -11.94
C HIS A 3 23.02 2.41 -10.77
N LEU A 4 21.72 2.52 -11.06
CA LEU A 4 20.72 2.58 -10.02
C LEU A 4 20.40 1.14 -9.58
N HIS A 5 20.93 0.72 -8.43
CA HIS A 5 20.43 -0.47 -7.76
C HIS A 5 19.13 -0.10 -7.07
N THR A 6 18.02 -0.31 -7.77
CA THR A 6 16.70 -0.27 -7.17
C THR A 6 16.58 -1.44 -6.19
N LEU A 7 16.76 -1.18 -4.89
CA LEU A 7 16.22 -2.05 -3.84
C LEU A 7 14.70 -1.85 -3.79
N LEU A 8 14.00 -2.13 -4.90
CA LEU A 8 12.52 -2.12 -4.96
C LEU A 8 11.96 -3.38 -4.30
N GLN A 9 12.50 -3.78 -3.14
CA GLN A 9 11.85 -4.78 -2.31
C GLN A 9 10.57 -4.22 -1.66
N ASN A 10 10.37 -2.90 -1.66
CA ASN A 10 9.11 -2.27 -1.27
C ASN A 10 8.69 -1.25 -2.34
N GLN A 11 7.59 -1.51 -3.03
CA GLN A 11 6.89 -0.51 -3.86
C GLN A 11 6.64 0.76 -3.03
N ILE A 12 6.72 1.93 -3.66
CA ILE A 12 6.34 3.21 -3.05
C ILE A 12 4.82 3.24 -2.91
N ALA A 13 4.31 3.55 -1.72
CA ALA A 13 2.88 3.71 -1.49
C ALA A 13 2.33 4.88 -2.33
N ALA A 14 1.15 4.71 -2.92
CA ALA A 14 0.39 5.79 -3.56
C ALA A 14 0.24 7.01 -2.60
N PRO A 15 0.08 8.26 -3.09
CA PRO A 15 -0.62 8.65 -4.32
C PRO A 15 0.25 9.18 -5.48
N GLY A 16 1.57 9.00 -5.49
CA GLY A 16 2.37 9.64 -6.55
C GLY A 16 3.68 8.95 -6.89
N PRO A 17 4.34 9.39 -7.98
CA PRO A 17 5.71 9.02 -8.18
C PRO A 17 6.58 9.69 -7.12
N GLU A 18 7.46 8.93 -6.47
CA GLU A 18 8.55 9.50 -5.69
C GLU A 18 9.59 10.10 -6.64
N MET A 19 9.98 11.34 -6.37
CA MET A 19 11.02 12.02 -7.12
C MET A 19 12.31 11.94 -6.32
N VAL A 20 13.31 11.26 -6.88
CA VAL A 20 14.66 11.19 -6.31
C VAL A 20 15.59 12.03 -7.17
N THR A 21 16.25 13.01 -6.57
CA THR A 21 17.23 13.84 -7.26
C THR A 21 18.63 13.60 -6.73
N PHE A 22 19.61 13.66 -7.63
CA PHE A 22 21.02 13.76 -7.24
C PHE A 22 21.75 14.69 -8.21
N GLU A 23 22.83 15.28 -7.72
CA GLU A 23 23.68 16.15 -8.52
C GLU A 23 24.98 15.42 -8.88
N TYR A 24 25.53 15.77 -10.04
CA TYR A 24 26.88 15.37 -10.43
C TYR A 24 27.64 16.57 -10.95
N GLU A 25 28.96 16.50 -10.86
CA GLU A 25 29.88 17.52 -11.34
C GLU A 25 30.72 16.94 -12.49
N ILE A 26 30.96 17.75 -13.52
CA ILE A 26 31.96 17.48 -14.55
C ILE A 26 33.04 18.54 -14.45
N THR A 27 34.29 18.11 -14.34
CA THR A 27 35.48 18.97 -14.30
C THR A 27 36.23 18.90 -15.62
N ASP A 28 36.73 20.04 -16.09
CA ASP A 28 37.65 20.11 -17.22
C ASP A 28 38.95 19.34 -16.87
N PRO A 29 39.41 18.40 -17.71
CA PRO A 29 40.61 17.63 -17.42
C PRO A 29 41.92 18.45 -17.52
N ASP A 30 41.91 19.68 -18.04
CA ASP A 30 43.10 20.52 -18.12
C ASP A 30 43.53 21.00 -16.71
N PRO A 31 44.69 20.54 -16.19
CA PRO A 31 45.15 20.90 -14.85
C PRO A 31 45.54 22.37 -14.69
N SER A 32 45.62 23.13 -15.80
CA SER A 32 45.85 24.58 -15.78
C SER A 32 44.59 25.39 -15.49
N THR A 33 43.41 24.74 -15.43
CA THR A 33 42.13 25.37 -15.12
C THR A 33 41.46 24.70 -13.92
N SER A 34 40.60 25.45 -13.23
CA SER A 34 39.70 24.91 -12.18
C SER A 34 38.25 25.06 -12.61
N CYS A 35 37.95 24.64 -13.85
CA CYS A 35 36.63 24.78 -14.44
C CYS A 35 35.79 23.52 -14.16
N SER A 36 34.64 23.69 -13.52
CA SER A 36 33.67 22.63 -13.32
C SER A 36 32.24 23.13 -13.44
N THR A 37 31.32 22.21 -13.72
CA THR A 37 29.89 22.50 -13.79
C THR A 37 29.10 21.37 -13.15
N THR A 38 27.99 21.71 -12.49
CA THR A 38 27.08 20.75 -11.88
C THR A 38 25.81 20.58 -12.72
N ALA A 39 25.22 19.40 -12.66
CA ALA A 39 23.91 19.13 -13.23
C ALA A 39 23.11 18.18 -12.32
N THR A 40 21.79 18.36 -12.32
CA THR A 40 20.86 17.54 -11.55
C THR A 40 20.27 16.43 -12.42
N VAL A 41 20.20 15.22 -11.88
CA VAL A 41 19.42 14.11 -12.44
C VAL A 41 18.16 13.95 -11.60
N THR A 42 17.01 13.92 -12.26
CA THR A 42 15.71 13.62 -11.64
C THR A 42 15.26 12.21 -12.04
N ILE A 43 15.05 11.35 -11.07
CA ILE A 43 14.48 10.02 -11.23
C ILE A 43 13.03 10.07 -10.78
N ARG A 44 12.14 9.63 -11.67
CA ARG A 44 10.71 9.49 -11.38
C ARG A 44 10.39 8.02 -11.14
N VAL A 45 10.01 7.68 -9.91
CA VAL A 45 9.61 6.31 -9.56
C VAL A 45 8.10 6.26 -9.40
N ASN A 46 7.37 5.71 -10.37
CA ASN A 46 5.91 5.63 -10.30
C ASN A 46 5.46 4.59 -9.28
N SER A 47 4.40 4.89 -8.53
CA SER A 47 3.67 3.88 -7.76
C SER A 47 2.94 2.90 -8.69
N ILE A 48 2.74 1.68 -8.21
CA ILE A 48 1.88 0.66 -8.81
C ILE A 48 0.77 0.42 -7.78
N ASN A 49 -0.48 0.43 -8.23
CA ASN A 49 -1.61 0.16 -7.33
C ASN A 49 -1.63 -1.32 -6.91
N ASP A 50 -1.48 -1.57 -5.62
CA ASP A 50 -1.63 -2.86 -4.95
C ASP A 50 -3.13 -3.13 -4.69
N CYS A 51 -3.50 -4.42 -4.58
CA CYS A 51 -4.87 -4.82 -4.22
C CYS A 51 -5.04 -4.87 -2.69
N PRO A 52 -6.28 -4.75 -2.19
CA PRO A 52 -6.58 -5.03 -0.80
C PRO A 52 -6.22 -6.45 -0.40
N VAL A 53 -5.78 -6.62 0.85
CA VAL A 53 -5.51 -7.91 1.48
C VAL A 53 -6.54 -8.11 2.59
N ALA A 54 -7.38 -9.12 2.41
CA ALA A 54 -8.29 -9.60 3.44
C ALA A 54 -7.57 -10.57 4.37
N VAL A 55 -7.85 -10.48 5.67
CA VAL A 55 -7.28 -11.33 6.73
C VAL A 55 -8.42 -12.05 7.44
N ASP A 56 -8.32 -13.38 7.52
CA ASP A 56 -9.37 -14.22 8.08
C ASP A 56 -9.79 -13.79 9.50
N ASP A 57 -11.10 -13.75 9.70
CA ASP A 57 -11.74 -13.53 10.98
C ASP A 57 -12.22 -14.83 11.60
N THR A 58 -12.22 -14.88 12.94
CA THR A 58 -12.82 -15.98 13.70
C THR A 58 -13.76 -15.43 14.75
N ILE A 59 -14.98 -15.96 14.78
CA ILE A 59 -16.00 -15.63 15.76
C ILE A 59 -16.39 -16.92 16.48
N PHE A 60 -16.39 -16.89 17.80
CA PHE A 60 -16.88 -18.00 18.63
C PHE A 60 -18.28 -17.68 19.11
N VAL A 61 -19.20 -18.63 18.88
CA VAL A 61 -20.59 -18.58 19.32
C VAL A 61 -20.86 -19.72 20.29
N ASP A 62 -21.57 -19.43 21.39
CA ASP A 62 -22.16 -20.47 22.22
C ASP A 62 -23.50 -20.89 21.60
N ALA A 63 -23.65 -22.18 21.32
CA ALA A 63 -24.88 -22.71 20.70
C ALA A 63 -26.10 -22.67 21.65
N LEU A 64 -25.90 -22.37 22.93
CA LEU A 64 -26.97 -22.29 23.93
C LEU A 64 -27.48 -20.87 24.17
N THR A 65 -26.86 -19.86 23.56
CA THR A 65 -27.24 -18.45 23.71
C THR A 65 -27.71 -17.84 22.39
N ASN A 66 -28.60 -16.84 22.47
CA ASN A 66 -29.06 -16.07 21.33
C ASN A 66 -28.37 -14.69 21.32
N ASP A 67 -27.05 -14.70 21.36
CA ASP A 67 -26.27 -13.48 21.46
C ASP A 67 -26.18 -12.77 20.10
N LEU A 68 -26.41 -11.45 20.11
CA LEU A 68 -26.04 -10.60 18.98
C LEU A 68 -24.54 -10.34 19.05
N ILE A 69 -23.80 -10.82 18.06
CA ILE A 69 -22.37 -10.57 17.92
C ILE A 69 -22.14 -9.55 16.82
N ILE A 70 -21.48 -8.44 17.16
CA ILE A 70 -21.05 -7.43 16.20
C ILE A 70 -19.54 -7.60 16.01
N LYS A 71 -19.13 -7.87 14.76
CA LYS A 71 -17.72 -7.99 14.38
C LYS A 71 -17.43 -6.99 13.28
N ASP A 72 -16.33 -6.27 13.45
CA ASP A 72 -15.77 -5.41 12.42
C ASP A 72 -14.96 -6.27 11.46
N LEU A 73 -15.47 -6.43 10.23
CA LEU A 73 -14.89 -7.30 9.22
C LEU A 73 -13.64 -6.70 8.56
N ILE A 74 -13.47 -5.38 8.61
CA ILE A 74 -12.34 -4.69 7.95
C ILE A 74 -11.20 -4.36 8.93
N ALA A 75 -11.37 -4.68 10.21
CA ALA A 75 -10.47 -4.19 11.26
C ALA A 75 -9.02 -4.70 11.13
N ASN A 76 -8.83 -5.88 10.56
CA ASN A 76 -7.54 -6.52 10.32
C ASN A 76 -7.16 -6.60 8.83
N ASP A 77 -8.04 -6.14 7.96
CA ASP A 77 -7.78 -6.02 6.54
C ASP A 77 -6.93 -4.77 6.26
N TYR A 78 -6.23 -4.76 5.13
CA TYR A 78 -5.48 -3.57 4.73
C TYR A 78 -5.31 -3.46 3.22
N ASP A 79 -5.20 -2.23 2.75
CA ASP A 79 -4.68 -1.90 1.43
C ASP A 79 -3.50 -0.94 1.65
N LYS A 80 -2.43 -1.13 0.88
CA LYS A 80 -1.19 -0.40 1.10
C LYS A 80 -1.26 1.03 0.56
N ASP A 81 -2.08 1.24 -0.45
CA ASP A 81 -2.15 2.48 -1.21
C ASP A 81 -3.31 3.36 -0.77
N ASN A 82 -4.42 2.75 -0.35
CA ASN A 82 -5.68 3.45 -0.08
C ASN A 82 -6.37 2.93 1.19
N PRO A 83 -7.26 3.74 1.80
CA PRO A 83 -8.21 3.22 2.77
C PRO A 83 -9.14 2.19 2.13
N LEU A 84 -9.54 1.18 2.90
CA LEU A 84 -10.55 0.21 2.47
C LEU A 84 -11.93 0.86 2.33
N ASP A 85 -12.69 0.41 1.34
CA ASP A 85 -14.11 0.76 1.16
C ASP A 85 -14.99 -0.33 1.77
N SER A 86 -15.50 -0.11 2.98
CA SER A 86 -16.38 -1.07 3.66
C SER A 86 -17.71 -1.31 2.94
N SER A 87 -18.12 -0.41 2.04
CA SER A 87 -19.32 -0.63 1.22
C SER A 87 -19.11 -1.68 0.12
N SER A 88 -17.86 -2.11 -0.12
CA SER A 88 -17.49 -3.13 -1.11
C SER A 88 -17.56 -4.57 -0.59
N ILE A 89 -17.88 -4.77 0.70
CA ILE A 89 -17.98 -6.10 1.31
C ILE A 89 -19.12 -6.89 0.66
N PHE A 90 -18.81 -8.12 0.22
CA PHE A 90 -19.77 -9.02 -0.37
C PHE A 90 -19.66 -10.42 0.24
N ILE A 91 -20.78 -10.94 0.74
CA ILE A 91 -20.84 -12.28 1.33
C ILE A 91 -21.02 -13.31 0.21
N LEU A 92 -19.98 -14.11 -0.02
CA LEU A 92 -19.99 -15.20 -1.00
C LEU A 92 -20.77 -16.41 -0.49
N ASP A 93 -20.46 -16.82 0.74
CA ASP A 93 -21.05 -17.98 1.40
C ASP A 93 -21.61 -17.56 2.77
N PRO A 94 -22.94 -17.48 2.93
CA PRO A 94 -23.54 -17.14 4.22
C PRO A 94 -23.37 -18.27 5.23
N PRO A 95 -23.46 -17.99 6.55
CA PRO A 95 -23.31 -19.01 7.57
C PRO A 95 -24.43 -20.07 7.47
N LEU A 96 -24.09 -21.31 7.83
CA LEU A 96 -25.05 -22.41 7.89
C LEU A 96 -26.07 -22.23 9.03
N TYR A 97 -25.68 -21.52 10.09
CA TYR A 97 -26.48 -21.28 11.29
C TYR A 97 -26.46 -19.80 11.68
N GLY A 98 -27.62 -19.31 12.13
CA GLY A 98 -27.82 -17.90 12.46
C GLY A 98 -28.13 -17.05 11.23
N ASP A 99 -28.46 -15.78 11.50
CA ASP A 99 -28.66 -14.76 10.46
C ASP A 99 -27.42 -13.87 10.40
N LEU A 100 -27.00 -13.53 9.17
CA LEU A 100 -25.92 -12.58 8.93
C LEU A 100 -26.50 -11.31 8.30
N THR A 101 -26.22 -10.17 8.93
CA THR A 101 -26.43 -8.85 8.36
C THR A 101 -25.09 -8.14 8.30
N VAL A 102 -24.74 -7.57 7.15
CA VAL A 102 -23.57 -6.71 7.01
C VAL A 102 -24.10 -5.30 6.75
N ASN A 103 -23.70 -4.34 7.59
CA ASN A 103 -23.99 -2.94 7.38
C ASN A 103 -22.94 -2.32 6.45
N ASN A 104 -23.30 -1.21 5.80
CA ASN A 104 -22.42 -0.50 4.87
C ASN A 104 -21.16 0.13 5.53
N ASP A 105 -20.99 0.00 6.85
CA ASP A 105 -19.79 0.41 7.57
C ASP A 105 -18.82 -0.75 7.87
N GLY A 106 -19.14 -1.96 7.42
CA GLY A 106 -18.31 -3.15 7.62
C GLY A 106 -18.52 -3.86 8.96
N ARG A 107 -19.64 -3.57 9.64
CA ARG A 107 -20.06 -4.17 10.91
C ARG A 107 -21.42 -4.83 10.85
#